data_AF-A0A432CQQ9-F1
#
_entry.id   AF-A0A432CQQ9-F1
#
_cell.length_a   1.000
_cell.length_b   1.000
_cell.length_c   1.000
_cell.angle_alpha   90.00
_cell.angle_beta   90.00
_cell.angle_gamma   90.00
#
_symmetry.space_group_name_H-M   'P 1'
#
loop_
_entity.id
_entity.type
_entity.pdbx_description
1 polymer ?
#
loop_
_entity_poly.entity_id
_entity_poly.type
_entity_poly.pdbx_seq_one_letter_code
_entity_poly.pdbx_strand_id
1 'polypeptide(L)'
;MKKIIFISLTIAFFSCSKNDEQIDLVKNDLLKNQNITKTELDLFKFTNSKVLGKDAYKNSYDEMYKKASGLIDSDLTESAMYKGINKQIDTLGTSYDKIKDKSYFKINAYRMTENDTVSKLIYYITDKNKIYDFKKIK
;
A
#
# COMPACT_ATOMS: atom_id res chain seq x y z
N MET A 1 -31.07 33.30 -36.94
CA MET A 1 -29.61 33.02 -37.09
C MET A 1 -29.13 32.30 -35.84
N LYS A 2 -28.78 31.01 -35.94
CA LYS A 2 -28.43 30.15 -34.80
C LYS A 2 -26.97 30.41 -34.39
N LYS A 3 -26.75 30.77 -33.12
CA LYS A 3 -25.41 30.92 -32.53
C LYS A 3 -24.84 29.53 -32.24
N ILE A 4 -23.75 29.17 -32.90
CA ILE A 4 -22.99 27.94 -32.66
C ILE A 4 -22.03 28.23 -31.51
N ILE A 5 -22.24 27.58 -30.37
CA ILE A 5 -21.33 27.64 -29.23
C ILE A 5 -20.22 26.62 -29.48
N PHE A 6 -19.01 27.12 -29.74
CA PHE A 6 -17.79 26.32 -29.76
C PHE A 6 -17.48 25.87 -28.33
N ILE A 7 -17.79 24.62 -28.01
CA ILE A 7 -17.28 23.97 -26.80
C ILE A 7 -15.84 23.57 -27.10
N SER A 8 -14.91 24.39 -26.63
CA SER A 8 -13.48 24.05 -26.60
C SER A 8 -13.29 22.89 -25.64
N LEU A 9 -13.19 21.68 -26.19
CA LEU A 9 -12.83 20.48 -25.45
C LEU A 9 -11.31 20.53 -25.23
N THR A 10 -10.89 21.15 -24.13
CA THR A 10 -9.50 21.09 -23.67
C THR A 10 -9.19 19.66 -23.24
N ILE A 11 -8.61 18.90 -24.14
CA ILE A 11 -8.01 17.59 -23.86
C ILE A 11 -6.80 17.87 -22.95
N ALA A 12 -7.00 17.76 -21.64
CA ALA A 12 -5.93 17.73 -20.67
C ALA A 12 -5.09 16.49 -20.95
N PHE A 13 -3.91 16.69 -21.54
CA PHE A 13 -2.85 15.70 -21.60
C PHE A 13 -2.43 15.37 -20.16
N PHE A 14 -3.11 14.41 -19.53
CA PHE A 14 -2.58 13.72 -18.35
C PHE A 14 -1.35 12.94 -18.81
N SER A 15 -0.19 13.58 -18.76
CA SER A 15 1.07 12.89 -18.57
C SER A 15 1.04 12.27 -17.17
N CYS A 16 0.19 11.26 -16.97
CA CYS A 16 0.23 10.41 -15.78
C CYS A 16 1.61 9.75 -15.78
N SER A 17 2.47 10.22 -14.88
CA SER A 17 3.71 9.51 -14.64
C SER A 17 3.34 8.09 -14.17
N LYS A 18 4.17 7.08 -14.47
CA LYS A 18 3.93 5.72 -13.94
C LYS A 18 3.70 5.74 -12.43
N ASN A 19 4.31 6.69 -11.71
CA ASN A 19 4.14 6.86 -10.28
C ASN A 19 2.69 7.18 -9.87
N ASP A 20 1.95 7.92 -10.70
CA ASP A 20 0.56 8.30 -10.43
C ASP A 20 -0.38 7.11 -10.61
N GLU A 21 -0.06 6.20 -11.53
CA GLU A 21 -0.85 4.99 -11.78
C GLU A 21 -0.90 4.09 -10.53
N GLN A 22 0.23 3.82 -9.87
CA GLN A 22 0.23 3.01 -8.64
C GLN A 22 -0.47 3.71 -7.47
N ILE A 23 -0.38 5.04 -7.39
CA ILE A 23 -1.11 5.81 -6.37
C ILE A 23 -2.61 5.69 -6.61
N ASP A 24 -3.08 5.79 -7.85
CA ASP A 24 -4.50 5.68 -8.18
C ASP A 24 -5.05 4.27 -7.96
N LEU A 25 -4.23 3.23 -8.15
CA LEU A 25 -4.59 1.87 -7.74
C LEU A 25 -4.83 1.77 -6.23
N VAL A 26 -3.97 2.38 -5.41
CA VAL A 26 -4.17 2.41 -3.95
C VAL A 26 -5.40 3.21 -3.57
N LYS A 27 -5.62 4.39 -4.17
CA LYS A 27 -6.84 5.18 -3.93
C LYS A 27 -8.10 4.35 -4.22
N ASN A 28 -8.10 3.64 -5.34
CA ASN A 28 -9.22 2.77 -5.71
C ASN A 28 -9.42 1.60 -4.74
N ASP A 29 -8.34 0.97 -4.25
CA ASP A 29 -8.43 -0.06 -3.21
C ASP A 29 -9.01 0.49 -1.89
N LEU A 30 -8.56 1.67 -1.47
CA LEU A 30 -9.05 2.31 -0.25
C LEU A 30 -10.56 2.59 -0.33
N LEU A 31 -11.04 3.10 -1.46
CA LEU A 31 -12.46 3.38 -1.69
C LEU A 31 -13.31 2.10 -1.76
N LYS A 32 -12.84 1.08 -2.48
CA LYS A 32 -13.65 -0.12 -2.79
C LYS A 32 -13.56 -1.22 -1.75
N ASN A 33 -12.37 -1.44 -1.20
CA ASN A 33 -12.05 -2.63 -0.41
C ASN A 33 -11.76 -2.33 1.07
N GLN A 34 -11.61 -1.06 1.43
CA GLN A 34 -11.35 -0.61 2.81
C GLN A 34 -12.47 0.31 3.34
N ASN A 35 -13.54 0.53 2.56
CA ASN A 35 -14.69 1.36 2.91
C ASN A 35 -14.33 2.80 3.35
N ILE A 36 -13.22 3.35 2.85
CA ILE A 36 -12.86 4.74 3.09
C ILE A 36 -13.73 5.63 2.18
N THR A 37 -14.34 6.66 2.74
CA THR A 37 -15.12 7.62 1.95
C THR A 37 -14.21 8.52 1.11
N LYS A 38 -14.76 9.14 0.06
CA LYS A 38 -14.00 10.09 -0.76
C LYS A 38 -13.46 11.26 0.06
N THR A 39 -14.26 11.81 0.97
CA THR A 39 -13.87 12.90 1.87
C THR A 39 -12.71 12.49 2.77
N GLU A 40 -12.73 11.28 3.32
CA GLU A 40 -11.60 10.78 4.14
C GLU A 40 -10.34 10.55 3.29
N LEU A 41 -10.50 10.02 2.08
CA LEU A 41 -9.40 9.79 1.15
C LEU A 41 -8.68 11.10 0.79
N ASP A 42 -9.42 12.19 0.61
CA ASP A 42 -8.86 13.50 0.25
C ASP A 42 -8.00 14.11 1.38
N LEU A 43 -8.10 13.58 2.61
CA LEU A 43 -7.22 13.94 3.73
C LEU A 43 -5.88 13.18 3.71
N PHE A 44 -5.72 12.18 2.85
CA PHE A 44 -4.48 11.44 2.71
C PHE A 44 -3.52 12.12 1.74
N LYS A 45 -2.24 12.17 2.13
CA LYS A 45 -1.12 12.41 1.24
C LYS A 45 -0.54 11.07 0.80
N PHE A 46 -0.06 11.02 -0.44
CA PHE A 46 0.51 9.81 -1.03
C PHE A 46 1.94 10.06 -1.47
N THR A 47 2.83 9.12 -1.16
CA THR A 47 4.18 9.07 -1.75
C THR A 47 4.39 7.72 -2.40
N ASN A 48 5.11 7.71 -3.51
CA ASN A 48 5.53 6.51 -4.22
C ASN A 48 7.06 6.45 -4.25
N SER A 49 7.63 5.33 -3.83
CA SER A 49 9.05 5.06 -3.99
C SER A 49 9.30 3.64 -4.46
N LYS A 50 10.34 3.45 -5.28
CA LYS A 50 10.76 2.12 -5.69
C LYS A 50 11.58 1.46 -4.58
N VAL A 51 11.28 0.21 -4.25
CA VAL A 51 11.97 -0.60 -3.24
C VAL A 51 12.26 -2.00 -3.77
N LEU A 52 13.22 -2.70 -3.17
CA LEU A 52 13.44 -4.11 -3.47
C LEU A 52 12.48 -4.98 -2.65
N GLY A 53 12.14 -6.15 -3.18
CA GLY A 53 11.23 -7.08 -2.52
C GLY A 53 11.77 -7.60 -1.20
N LYS A 54 13.10 -7.69 -1.02
CA LYS A 54 13.70 -8.01 0.29
C LYS A 54 13.36 -6.97 1.35
N ASP A 55 13.34 -5.69 0.98
CA ASP A 55 13.04 -4.59 1.89
C ASP A 55 11.54 -4.53 2.18
N ALA A 56 10.71 -4.80 1.16
CA ALA A 56 9.26 -4.94 1.34
C ALA A 56 8.94 -6.11 2.29
N TYR A 57 9.57 -7.27 2.08
CA TYR A 57 9.42 -8.45 2.93
C TYR A 57 9.80 -8.13 4.38
N LYS A 58 11.00 -7.58 4.58
CA LYS A 58 11.52 -7.26 5.92
C LYS A 58 10.61 -6.28 6.65
N ASN A 59 10.20 -5.19 5.99
CA ASN A 59 9.31 -4.19 6.62
C ASN A 59 7.96 -4.79 7.02
N SER A 60 7.36 -5.63 6.16
CA SER A 60 6.11 -6.30 6.48
C SER A 60 6.27 -7.30 7.62
N TYR A 61 7.35 -8.07 7.62
CA TYR A 61 7.72 -8.98 8.69
C TYR A 61 7.87 -8.26 10.03
N ASP A 62 8.63 -7.17 10.06
CA ASP A 62 8.87 -6.36 11.26
C ASP A 62 7.56 -5.75 11.80
N GLU A 63 6.67 -5.28 10.91
CA GLU A 63 5.36 -4.75 11.32
C GLU A 63 4.46 -5.84 11.93
N MET A 64 4.44 -7.03 11.33
CA MET A 64 3.68 -8.17 11.83
C MET A 64 4.25 -8.68 13.15
N TYR A 65 5.58 -8.76 13.26
CA TYR A 65 6.27 -9.15 14.48
C TYR A 65 5.98 -8.17 15.61
N LYS A 66 6.07 -6.87 15.37
CA LYS A 66 5.75 -5.83 16.37
C LYS A 66 4.31 -5.91 16.84
N LYS A 67 3.36 -6.17 15.93
CA LYS A 67 1.94 -6.37 16.29
C LYS A 67 1.76 -7.63 17.13
N ALA A 68 2.35 -8.75 16.72
CA ALA A 68 2.29 -10.00 17.46
C ALA A 68 2.94 -9.88 18.84
N SER A 69 4.09 -9.22 18.95
CA SER A 69 4.82 -9.05 20.19
C SER A 69 4.10 -8.11 21.18
N GLY A 70 3.33 -7.15 20.67
CA GLY A 70 2.50 -6.25 21.49
C GLY A 70 1.20 -6.89 22.00
N LEU A 71 0.86 -8.10 21.53
CA LEU A 71 -0.33 -8.87 21.92
C LEU A 71 0.01 -10.04 22.88
N ILE A 72 1.25 -10.14 23.35
CA ILE A 72 1.69 -11.26 24.19
C ILE A 72 1.15 -11.08 25.61
N ASP A 73 0.07 -11.80 25.92
CA ASP A 73 0.04 -12.63 27.13
C ASP A 73 0.98 -13.84 26.89
N SER A 74 1.79 -14.15 27.90
CA SER A 74 3.13 -14.78 27.87
C SER A 74 3.33 -16.16 27.21
N ASP A 75 2.36 -16.74 26.51
CA ASP A 75 2.35 -18.20 26.26
C ASP A 75 2.75 -18.62 24.84
N LEU A 76 2.93 -17.68 23.92
CA LEU A 76 3.47 -17.98 22.58
C LEU A 76 5.00 -17.93 22.60
N THR A 77 5.64 -19.05 22.27
CA THR A 77 7.09 -19.07 22.06
C THR A 77 7.46 -18.23 20.82
N GLU A 78 8.56 -17.50 20.90
CA GLU A 78 9.09 -16.66 19.82
C GLU A 78 9.22 -17.42 18.48
N SER A 79 9.61 -18.70 18.55
CA SER A 79 9.70 -19.62 17.41
C SER A 79 8.35 -19.85 16.72
N ALA A 80 7.26 -20.01 17.48
CA ALA A 80 5.92 -20.19 16.93
C ALA A 80 5.42 -18.92 16.23
N MET A 81 5.72 -17.74 16.79
CA MET A 81 5.39 -16.44 16.16
C MET A 81 6.11 -16.28 14.82
N TYR A 82 7.42 -16.53 14.78
CA TYR A 82 8.20 -16.44 13.55
C TYR A 82 7.70 -17.38 12.46
N LYS A 83 7.36 -18.62 12.81
CA LYS A 83 6.80 -19.58 11.86
C LYS A 83 5.42 -19.14 11.34
N GLY A 84 4.58 -18.56 12.20
CA GLY A 84 3.28 -18.02 11.83
C GLY A 84 3.39 -16.85 10.84
N ILE A 85 4.27 -15.89 11.12
CA ILE A 85 4.50 -14.71 10.26
C ILE A 85 5.05 -15.12 8.89
N ASN A 86 6.05 -16.01 8.85
CA ASN A 86 6.60 -16.51 7.58
C ASN A 86 5.51 -17.19 6.74
N LYS A 87 4.69 -18.06 7.35
CA LYS A 87 3.58 -18.73 6.66
C LYS A 87 2.56 -17.73 6.11
N GLN A 88 2.23 -16.71 6.88
CA GLN A 88 1.31 -15.65 6.49
C GLN A 88 1.85 -14.83 5.30
N ILE A 89 3.13 -14.46 5.30
CA ILE A 89 3.75 -13.78 4.16
C ILE A 89 3.85 -14.71 2.94
N ASP A 90 4.16 -15.99 3.14
CA ASP A 90 4.20 -16.98 2.07
C ASP A 90 2.84 -17.19 1.40
N THR A 91 1.72 -17.12 2.15
CA THR A 91 0.36 -17.25 1.59
C THR A 91 0.00 -16.13 0.60
N LEU A 92 0.71 -15.00 0.62
CA LEU A 92 0.58 -13.98 -0.41
C LEU A 92 1.22 -14.41 -1.76
N GLY A 93 1.88 -15.57 -1.81
CA GLY A 93 2.53 -16.13 -3.00
C GLY A 93 3.95 -15.61 -3.20
N THR A 94 4.58 -15.14 -2.11
CA THR A 94 5.81 -14.35 -2.14
C THR A 94 6.84 -14.89 -1.16
N SER A 95 7.34 -16.10 -1.42
CA SER A 95 8.50 -16.57 -0.66
C SER A 95 9.68 -15.62 -0.84
N TYR A 96 10.45 -15.39 0.22
CA TYR A 96 11.55 -14.42 0.23
C TYR A 96 12.47 -14.56 -0.99
N ASP A 97 12.92 -15.77 -1.30
CA ASP A 97 13.79 -16.04 -2.44
C ASP A 97 13.20 -15.69 -3.80
N LYS A 98 11.87 -15.75 -3.95
CA LYS A 98 11.18 -15.40 -5.20
C LYS A 98 11.01 -13.91 -5.39
N ILE A 99 11.17 -13.10 -4.33
CA ILE A 99 10.88 -11.67 -4.36
C ILE A 99 12.06 -10.79 -4.02
N LYS A 100 13.11 -11.31 -3.36
CA LYS A 100 14.19 -10.51 -2.79
C LYS A 100 14.84 -9.51 -3.76
N ASP A 101 14.99 -9.90 -5.03
CA ASP A 101 15.61 -9.10 -6.09
C ASP A 101 14.61 -8.41 -7.02
N LYS A 102 13.30 -8.61 -6.80
CA LYS A 102 12.26 -7.96 -7.59
C LYS A 102 12.06 -6.52 -7.13
N SER A 103 11.68 -5.66 -8.08
CA SER A 103 11.32 -4.29 -7.80
C SER A 103 9.83 -4.16 -7.46
N TYR A 104 9.53 -3.34 -6.46
CA TYR A 104 8.18 -2.98 -6.04
C TYR A 104 8.05 -1.47 -5.94
N PHE A 105 6.83 -0.97 -6.05
CA PHE A 105 6.44 0.38 -5.71
C PHE A 105 5.85 0.38 -4.31
N LYS A 106 6.48 1.09 -3.40
CA LYS A 106 6.00 1.33 -2.04
C LYS A 106 5.17 2.60 -2.06
N ILE A 107 3.87 2.45 -1.78
CA ILE A 107 2.96 3.58 -1.63
C ILE A 107 2.73 3.82 -0.14
N ASN A 108 3.17 4.98 0.38
CA ASN A 108 2.75 5.41 1.71
C ASN A 108 1.55 6.35 1.55
N ALA A 109 0.41 5.95 2.10
CA ALA A 109 -0.71 6.85 2.32
C ALA A 109 -0.68 7.30 3.78
N TYR A 110 -0.57 8.60 4.02
CA TYR A 110 -0.49 9.13 5.37
C TYR A 110 -1.36 10.35 5.57
N ARG A 111 -1.97 10.44 6.75
CA ARG A 111 -2.74 11.59 7.20
C ARG A 111 -1.94 12.30 8.28
N MET A 112 -1.78 13.61 8.13
CA MET A 112 -1.15 14.45 9.15
C MET A 112 -2.19 15.41 9.73
N THR A 113 -2.08 15.69 11.02
CA THR A 113 -2.56 16.94 11.62
C THR A 113 -1.43 17.97 11.60
N GLU A 114 -1.66 19.18 12.12
CA GLU A 114 -0.65 20.26 12.09
C GLU A 114 0.70 19.83 12.69
N ASN A 115 0.70 18.91 13.66
CA ASN A 115 1.92 18.52 14.39
C ASN A 115 2.25 17.01 14.36
N ASP A 116 1.35 16.13 13.89
CA ASP A 116 1.54 14.68 14.01
C ASP A 116 1.08 13.87 12.79
N THR A 117 1.71 12.71 12.57
CA THR A 117 1.19 11.69 11.63
C THR A 117 0.14 10.83 12.34
N VAL A 118 -1.12 11.01 11.99
CA VAL A 118 -2.27 10.36 12.66
C VAL A 118 -2.60 9.00 12.06
N SER A 119 -2.28 8.78 10.79
CA SER A 119 -2.46 7.47 10.15
C SER A 119 -1.40 7.25 9.08
N LYS A 120 -0.91 6.00 9.00
CA LYS A 120 0.03 5.55 7.96
C LYS A 120 -0.37 4.17 7.45
N LEU A 121 -0.71 4.12 6.18
CA LEU A 121 -0.95 2.90 5.42
C LEU A 121 0.21 2.71 4.42
N ILE A 122 0.68 1.48 4.30
CA ILE A 122 1.78 1.12 3.42
C ILE A 122 1.29 0.02 2.51
N TYR A 123 1.42 0.24 1.21
CA TYR A 123 1.09 -0.72 0.16
C TYR A 123 2.34 -1.04 -0.65
N TYR A 124 2.47 -2.28 -1.10
CA TYR A 124 3.50 -2.69 -2.04
C TYR A 124 2.86 -3.18 -3.32
N ILE A 125 3.26 -2.59 -4.45
CA ILE A 125 2.68 -2.87 -5.76
C ILE A 125 3.78 -3.38 -6.68
N THR A 126 3.51 -4.47 -7.39
CA THR A 126 4.44 -4.98 -8.41
C THR A 126 4.43 -4.13 -9.67
N ASP A 127 5.42 -4.32 -10.53
CA ASP A 127 5.44 -3.81 -11.91
C ASP A 127 4.20 -4.22 -12.73
N LYS A 128 3.53 -5.31 -12.35
CA LYS A 128 2.26 -5.79 -12.93
C LYS A 128 1.01 -5.25 -12.21
N ASN A 129 1.15 -4.18 -11.42
CA ASN A 129 0.04 -3.52 -10.73
C ASN A 129 -0.74 -4.41 -9.72
N LYS A 130 -0.20 -5.57 -9.33
CA LYS A 130 -0.76 -6.38 -8.23
C LYS A 130 -0.40 -5.75 -6.89
N ILE A 131 -1.42 -5.44 -6.09
CA ILE A 131 -1.30 -4.94 -4.71
C ILE A 131 -1.04 -6.12 -3.77
N TYR A 132 -0.01 -5.99 -2.94
CA TYR A 132 0.26 -6.86 -1.80
C TYR A 132 -0.08 -6.09 -0.52
N ASP A 133 -1.21 -6.43 0.07
CA ASP A 133 -1.66 -5.89 1.35
C ASP A 133 -1.27 -6.84 2.48
N PHE A 134 -0.12 -6.55 3.10
CA PHE A 134 0.38 -7.32 4.24
C PHE A 134 -0.39 -7.04 5.53
N LYS A 135 -1.35 -6.10 5.55
CA LYS A 135 -2.19 -5.81 6.72
C LYS A 135 -3.44 -6.68 6.78
N LYS A 136 -3.90 -7.26 5.66
CA LYS A 136 -5.09 -8.12 5.59
C LYS A 136 -4.84 -9.60 5.92
N ILE A 137 -3.64 -9.95 6.38
CA ILE A 137 -3.32 -11.33 6.70
C ILE A 137 -3.91 -11.68 8.08
N LYS A 138 -4.82 -12.66 8.10
CA LYS A 138 -5.52 -13.16 9.28
C LYS A 138 -4.72 -14.23 9.99
#